data_AF-A0A9W7Z7V0-F1
#
_entry.id   AF-A0A9W7Z7V0-F1
#
_cell.length_a   1.000
_cell.length_b   1.000
_cell.length_c   1.000
_cell.angle_alpha   90.00
_cell.angle_beta   90.00
_cell.angle_gamma   90.00
#
_symmetry.space_group_name_H-M   'P 1'
#
loop_
_entity.id
_entity.type
_entity.pdbx_description
1 polymer ?
#
loop_
_entity_poly.entity_id
_entity_poly.type
_entity_poly.pdbx_seq_one_letter_code
_entity_poly.pdbx_strand_id
1 'polypeptide(L)'
;PVIVKHQLSENDKFIVIASDGLYDQLSDEEVIDSVAQWYEARSDVNKDAGSDSTLTTQDSNGATHLIRAALSTDRLGRRSDSVIRRLLAIPPPHSRRFRDDISVTIVTLNRD
;
A
#
# COMPACT_ATOMS: atom_id res chain seq x y z
N PRO A 1 16.50 -13.81 15.45
CA PRO A 1 16.03 -13.63 14.06
C PRO A 1 15.66 -14.99 13.48
N VAL A 2 14.66 -15.06 12.61
CA VAL A 2 14.32 -16.26 11.84
C VAL A 2 14.89 -16.07 10.43
N ILE A 3 15.58 -17.08 9.91
CA ILE A 3 16.18 -17.03 8.57
C ILE A 3 15.31 -17.88 7.64
N VAL A 4 14.79 -17.26 6.59
CA VAL A 4 14.00 -17.92 5.54
C VAL A 4 14.70 -17.67 4.20
N LYS A 5 14.77 -18.70 3.36
CA LYS A 5 15.34 -18.62 2.01
C LYS A 5 14.24 -18.93 1.00
N HIS A 6 14.08 -18.06 0.01
CA HIS A 6 13.22 -18.26 -1.15
C HIS A 6 14.05 -18.09 -2.44
N GLN A 7 13.87 -18.99 -3.39
CA GLN A 7 14.50 -18.88 -4.71
C GLN A 7 13.51 -18.13 -5.61
N LEU A 8 13.92 -16.97 -6.13
CA LEU A 8 13.05 -16.18 -7.00
C LEU A 8 12.69 -16.96 -8.28
N SER A 9 11.44 -16.79 -8.70
CA SER A 9 10.84 -17.32 -9.92
C SER A 9 10.19 -16.19 -10.71
N GLU A 10 9.79 -16.46 -11.96
CA GLU A 10 9.09 -15.48 -12.81
C GLU A 10 7.72 -15.08 -12.25
N ASN A 11 7.15 -15.89 -11.35
CA ASN A 11 5.87 -15.61 -10.70
C ASN A 11 6.00 -14.59 -9.56
N ASP A 12 7.20 -14.37 -9.04
CA ASP A 12 7.45 -13.39 -7.99
C ASP A 12 7.49 -11.98 -8.59
N LYS A 13 6.51 -11.14 -8.24
CA LYS A 13 6.33 -9.79 -8.83
C LYS A 13 6.85 -8.67 -7.94
N PHE A 14 6.69 -8.82 -6.63
CA PHE A 14 7.16 -7.81 -5.68
C PHE A 14 7.34 -8.42 -4.29
N ILE A 15 8.08 -7.71 -3.44
CA ILE A 15 8.21 -7.97 -2.01
C ILE A 15 7.78 -6.71 -1.26
N VAL A 16 6.92 -6.88 -0.26
CA VAL A 16 6.54 -5.80 0.67
C VAL A 16 7.29 -6.02 1.98
N ILE A 17 7.98 -4.99 2.44
CA ILE A 17 8.62 -4.95 3.76
C ILE A 17 8.05 -3.72 4.47
N ALA A 18 7.43 -3.92 5.64
CA ALA A 18 6.83 -2.83 6.39
C ALA A 18 6.98 -3.02 7.91
N SER A 19 6.81 -1.91 8.66
CA SER A 19 6.66 -1.96 10.12
C SER A 19 5.29 -2.52 10.52
N ASP A 20 5.19 -2.96 11.77
CA ASP A 20 3.96 -3.41 12.43
C ASP A 20 2.82 -2.38 12.33
N GLY A 21 3.12 -1.08 12.38
CA GLY A 21 2.10 -0.04 12.18
C GLY A 21 1.31 -0.15 10.88
N LEU A 22 1.84 -0.79 9.83
CA LEU A 22 1.05 -1.13 8.62
C LEU A 22 0.09 -2.29 8.89
N TYR A 23 0.62 -3.38 9.44
CA TYR A 23 -0.10 -4.64 9.67
C TYR A 23 -1.10 -4.57 10.83
N ASP A 24 -0.99 -3.55 11.69
CA ASP A 24 -2.03 -3.19 12.66
C ASP A 24 -3.32 -2.65 12.00
N GLN A 25 -3.20 -2.14 10.76
CA GLN A 25 -4.32 -1.55 10.02
C GLN A 25 -4.85 -2.44 8.89
N LEU A 26 -3.99 -3.26 8.27
CA LEU A 26 -4.32 -4.08 7.11
C LEU A 26 -3.88 -5.53 7.32
N SER A 27 -4.66 -6.48 6.82
CA SER A 27 -4.24 -7.89 6.73
C SER A 27 -3.20 -8.10 5.63
N ASP A 28 -2.50 -9.24 5.68
CA ASP A 28 -1.56 -9.64 4.61
C ASP A 28 -2.25 -9.65 3.25
N GLU A 29 -3.49 -10.17 3.16
CA GLU A 29 -4.29 -10.18 1.93
C GLU A 29 -4.63 -8.77 1.45
N GLU A 30 -5.06 -7.88 2.33
CA GLU A 30 -5.38 -6.48 1.95
C GLU A 30 -4.14 -5.73 1.45
N VAL A 31 -2.97 -6.01 2.03
CA VAL A 31 -1.69 -5.46 1.56
C VAL A 31 -1.37 -5.98 0.16
N ILE A 32 -1.45 -7.30 -0.06
CA ILE A 32 -1.16 -7.91 -1.37
C ILE A 32 -2.15 -7.42 -2.43
N ASP A 33 -3.45 -7.41 -2.15
CA ASP A 33 -4.49 -6.96 -3.07
C ASP A 33 -4.29 -5.49 -3.48
N SER A 34 -3.95 -4.63 -2.50
CA SER A 34 -3.72 -3.21 -2.79
C SER A 34 -2.46 -2.98 -3.61
N VAL A 35 -1.38 -3.73 -3.39
CA VAL A 35 -0.16 -3.60 -4.20
C VAL A 35 -0.34 -4.23 -5.58
N ALA A 36 -1.06 -5.35 -5.69
CA ALA A 36 -1.36 -6.00 -6.97
C ALA A 36 -2.15 -5.07 -7.89
N GLN A 37 -3.22 -4.45 -7.39
CA GLN A 37 -4.00 -3.45 -8.13
C GLN A 37 -3.13 -2.27 -8.58
N TRP A 38 -2.25 -1.78 -7.70
CA TRP A 38 -1.31 -0.71 -8.05
C TRP A 38 -0.29 -1.14 -9.13
N TYR A 39 0.20 -2.36 -9.03
CA TYR A 39 1.20 -2.94 -9.93
C TYR A 39 0.62 -3.17 -11.34
N GLU A 40 -0.61 -3.69 -11.43
CA GLU A 40 -1.34 -3.93 -12.68
C GLU A 40 -1.72 -2.63 -13.38
N ALA A 41 -2.30 -1.67 -12.64
CA ALA A 41 -2.68 -0.38 -13.19
C ALA A 41 -1.50 0.35 -13.84
N ARG A 42 -0.27 0.16 -13.31
CA ARG A 42 0.95 0.75 -13.86
C ARG A 42 1.55 -0.02 -15.03
N SER A 43 1.13 -1.27 -15.23
CA SER A 43 1.52 -2.09 -16.39
C SER A 43 0.67 -1.74 -17.62
N ASP A 44 -0.60 -1.37 -17.42
CA ASP A 44 -1.54 -1.03 -18.49
C ASP A 44 -1.44 0.43 -18.99
N VAL A 45 -0.94 1.36 -18.16
CA VAL A 45 -0.71 2.77 -18.56
C VAL A 45 0.28 2.89 -19.74
N ASN A 46 1.10 1.86 -20.01
CA ASN A 46 1.97 1.82 -21.19
C ASN A 46 1.30 1.29 -22.47
N LYS A 47 0.03 0.85 -22.44
CA LYS A 47 -0.59 0.18 -23.59
C LYS A 47 -1.69 0.96 -24.31
N ASP A 48 -2.50 1.80 -23.67
CA ASP A 48 -3.55 2.55 -24.38
C ASP A 48 -3.85 3.91 -23.75
N ALA A 49 -3.46 5.00 -24.42
CA ALA A 49 -3.73 6.40 -24.04
C ALA A 49 -5.19 6.82 -24.31
N GLY A 50 -6.17 5.95 -24.04
CA GLY A 50 -7.54 6.16 -24.48
C GLY A 50 -8.58 5.23 -23.85
N SER A 51 -8.62 5.10 -22.53
CA SER A 51 -9.88 4.72 -21.87
C SER A 51 -9.96 5.27 -20.45
N ASP A 52 -11.16 5.75 -20.14
CA ASP A 52 -11.62 6.38 -18.89
C ASP A 52 -11.48 5.40 -17.71
N SER A 53 -10.30 5.36 -17.08
CA SER A 53 -10.03 4.53 -15.92
C SER A 53 -10.42 5.26 -14.63
N THR A 54 -11.70 5.17 -14.26
CA THR A 54 -12.25 5.75 -13.01
C THR A 54 -11.75 5.05 -11.73
N LEU A 55 -10.61 4.37 -11.79
CA LEU A 55 -9.83 3.87 -10.66
C LEU A 55 -8.34 4.16 -10.89
N THR A 56 -8.01 5.33 -11.45
CA THR A 56 -6.61 5.81 -11.47
C THR A 56 -6.08 5.74 -10.05
N THR A 57 -5.08 4.88 -9.86
CA THR A 57 -4.32 4.82 -8.63
C THR A 57 -3.79 6.21 -8.36
N GLN A 58 -4.39 6.90 -7.38
CA GLN A 58 -4.11 8.32 -7.11
C GLN A 58 -2.62 8.58 -6.83
N ASP A 59 -1.89 7.55 -6.41
CA ASP A 59 -0.51 7.62 -5.98
C ASP A 59 0.43 6.97 -7.00
N SER A 60 1.41 7.75 -7.48
CA SER A 60 2.46 7.27 -8.39
C SER A 60 3.44 6.29 -7.73
N ASN A 61 3.53 6.31 -6.40
CA ASN A 61 4.37 5.45 -5.58
C ASN A 61 3.50 4.42 -4.84
N GLY A 62 3.80 3.13 -5.01
CA GLY A 62 3.03 2.04 -4.39
C GLY A 62 3.10 2.03 -2.87
N ALA A 63 4.21 2.47 -2.27
CA ALA A 63 4.31 2.61 -0.82
C ALA A 63 3.38 3.71 -0.30
N THR A 64 3.26 4.82 -1.03
CA THR A 64 2.28 5.88 -0.71
C THR A 64 0.85 5.36 -0.85
N HIS A 65 0.57 4.56 -1.88
CA HIS A 65 -0.72 3.90 -2.06
C HIS A 65 -1.09 3.01 -0.86
N LEU A 66 -0.16 2.18 -0.39
CA LEU A 66 -0.35 1.34 0.80
C LEU A 66 -0.55 2.14 2.08
N ILE A 67 0.25 3.17 2.32
CA ILE A 67 0.10 4.04 3.50
C ILE A 67 -1.27 4.74 3.46
N ARG A 68 -1.72 5.18 2.28
CA ARG A 68 -3.05 5.75 2.10
C ARG A 68 -4.12 4.72 2.42
N ALA A 69 -4.01 3.49 1.90
CA ALA A 69 -4.94 2.41 2.20
C ALA A 69 -5.05 2.19 3.71
N ALA A 70 -3.92 1.98 4.40
CA ALA A 70 -3.87 1.74 5.84
C ALA A 70 -4.51 2.86 6.68
N LEU A 71 -4.33 4.13 6.32
CA LEU A 71 -4.92 5.26 7.04
C LEU A 71 -6.36 5.56 6.63
N SER A 72 -6.82 5.05 5.49
CA SER A 72 -8.14 5.33 4.93
C SER A 72 -9.19 4.28 5.29
N THR A 73 -8.74 3.05 5.54
CA THR A 73 -9.60 1.89 5.76
C THR A 73 -10.11 1.89 7.19
N ASP A 74 -11.43 1.85 7.38
CA ASP A 74 -12.04 1.58 8.67
C ASP A 74 -12.07 0.07 8.98
N ARG A 75 -12.42 -0.32 10.20
CA ARG A 75 -12.56 -1.74 10.60
C ARG A 75 -13.61 -2.54 9.81
N LEU A 76 -14.36 -1.89 8.93
CA LEU A 76 -15.36 -2.49 8.04
C LEU A 76 -14.89 -2.48 6.58
N GLY A 77 -13.63 -2.15 6.30
CA GLY A 77 -13.04 -2.15 4.96
C GLY A 77 -13.40 -0.92 4.12
N ARG A 78 -14.05 0.11 4.69
CA ARG A 78 -14.49 1.29 3.93
C ARG A 78 -13.39 2.35 3.90
N ARG A 79 -13.10 2.88 2.71
CA ARG A 79 -12.13 3.96 2.52
C ARG A 79 -12.76 5.34 2.68
N SER A 80 -12.11 6.24 3.42
CA SER A 80 -12.56 7.63 3.55
C SER A 80 -11.40 8.62 3.67
N ASP A 81 -11.29 9.53 2.69
CA ASP A 81 -10.28 10.60 2.68
C ASP A 81 -10.40 11.55 3.89
N SER A 82 -11.61 11.71 4.42
CA SER A 82 -11.85 12.55 5.59
C SER A 82 -11.14 12.03 6.84
N VAL A 83 -11.03 10.70 6.97
CA VAL A 83 -10.35 10.04 8.10
C VAL A 83 -8.85 10.29 8.03
N ILE A 84 -8.26 10.13 6.84
CA ILE A 84 -6.82 10.37 6.61
C ILE A 84 -6.44 11.78 7.03
N ARG A 85 -7.18 12.79 6.54
CA ARG A 85 -6.91 14.21 6.87
C ARG A 85 -6.98 14.45 8.37
N ARG A 86 -7.99 13.88 9.04
CA ARG A 86 -8.15 14.01 10.48
C ARG A 86 -7.01 13.35 11.24
N LEU A 87 -6.59 12.16 10.86
CA LEU A 87 -5.46 11.46 11.48
C LEU A 87 -4.17 12.25 11.31
N LEU A 88 -3.86 12.71 10.09
CA LEU A 88 -2.65 13.48 9.80
C LEU A 88 -2.60 14.84 10.51
N ALA A 89 -3.76 15.46 10.75
CA ALA A 89 -3.85 16.75 11.45
C ALA A 89 -3.59 16.66 12.97
N ILE A 90 -3.53 15.47 13.57
CA ILE A 90 -3.31 15.32 15.02
C ILE A 90 -1.86 15.70 15.36
N PRO A 91 -1.64 16.73 16.21
CA PRO A 91 -0.29 17.17 16.55
C PRO A 91 0.38 16.21 17.55
N PRO A 92 1.73 16.13 17.53
CA PRO A 92 2.48 15.50 18.61
C PRO A 92 2.15 16.15 19.97
N PRO A 93 2.14 15.39 21.08
CA PRO A 93 2.44 13.95 21.19
C PRO A 93 1.21 13.03 21.00
N HIS A 94 0.03 13.59 20.71
CA HIS A 94 -1.23 12.85 20.70
C HIS A 94 -1.36 11.90 19.51
N SER A 95 -0.65 12.16 18.40
CA SER A 95 -0.69 11.36 17.17
C SER A 95 -0.44 9.87 17.41
N ARG A 96 0.50 9.53 18.32
CA ARG A 96 0.86 8.14 18.68
C ARG A 96 -0.26 7.35 19.37
N ARG A 97 -1.34 7.99 19.81
CA ARG A 97 -2.53 7.31 20.35
C ARG A 97 -3.49 6.86 19.25
N PHE A 98 -3.35 7.41 18.04
CA PHE A 98 -4.29 7.19 16.94
C PHE A 98 -3.66 6.46 15.75
N ARG A 99 -2.34 6.47 15.64
CA ARG A 99 -1.56 5.69 14.67
C ARG A 99 -0.17 5.42 15.24
N ASP A 100 0.45 4.33 14.82
CA ASP A 100 1.88 4.12 15.02
C ASP A 100 2.69 4.68 13.83
N ASP A 101 4.02 4.63 13.95
CA ASP A 101 4.94 4.99 12.89
C ASP A 101 4.90 3.93 11.77
N ILE A 102 4.45 4.32 10.57
CA ILE A 102 4.32 3.44 9.41
C ILE A 102 5.50 3.64 8.46
N SER A 103 6.26 2.58 8.21
CA SER A 103 7.32 2.53 7.20
C SER A 103 7.04 1.41 6.22
N VAL A 104 7.12 1.67 4.91
CA VAL A 104 6.85 0.70 3.85
C VAL A 104 7.92 0.79 2.77
N THR A 105 8.46 -0.37 2.38
CA THR A 105 9.36 -0.55 1.23
C THR A 105 8.76 -1.59 0.32
N ILE A 106 8.57 -1.24 -0.95
CA ILE A 106 8.12 -2.18 -1.99
C ILE A 106 9.28 -2.39 -2.95
N VAL A 107 9.73 -3.64 -3.07
CA VAL A 107 10.74 -4.06 -4.04
C VAL A 107 10.01 -4.72 -5.19
N THR A 108 9.96 -4.07 -6.36
CA THR A 108 9.43 -4.70 -7.57
C THR A 108 10.48 -5.62 -8.19
N LEU A 109 10.09 -6.83 -8.55
CA LEU A 109 10.95 -7.86 -9.14
C LEU A 109 10.59 -8.05 -10.61
N ASN A 110 11.53 -8.53 -11.42
CA ASN A 110 11.30 -8.96 -12.81
C ASN A 110 10.55 -7.91 -13.67
N ARG A 111 10.96 -6.65 -13.54
CA ARG A 111 10.46 -5.55 -14.37
C ARG A 111 11.47 -5.29 -15.48
N ASP A 112 11.31 -5.98 -16.60
CA ASP A 112 12.01 -5.68 -17.85
C ASP A 112 11.24 -4.62 -18.66
#